data_AF-A0A7S2PM84-F1
#
_entry.id   AF-A0A7S2PM84-F1
#
_cell.length_a   1.000
_cell.length_b   1.000
_cell.length_c   1.000
_cell.angle_alpha   90.00
_cell.angle_beta   90.00
_cell.angle_gamma   90.00
#
_symmetry.space_group_name_H-M   'P 1'
#
loop_
_entity.id
_entity.type
_entity.pdbx_description
1 polymer ?
#
loop_
_entity_poly.entity_id
_entity_poly.type
_entity_poly.pdbx_seq_one_letter_code
_entity_poly.pdbx_strand_id
1 'polypeptide(L)'
;ALLINGHANPSVIDSRGRPPYFVASSDKAREAFRLARGTLGEEYCRWDDEAKVGPALTDEDVQAKKAKALEKKRKQRARQKEKKALEKAQAEEEAAKQRQEEEKKKQIEDAKRVRDGLKPKSSTASNVCDFCQKAAKGKRRSQMFQRLDYVYCSTDCVKKHQRELMAAAAAARMGC
;
A
#
# COMPACT_ATOMS: atom_id res chain seq x y z
N ALA A 1 -26.01 34.98 4.89
CA ALA A 1 -26.58 35.59 6.12
C ALA A 1 -26.68 37.12 6.01
N LEU A 2 -25.64 37.84 5.59
CA LEU A 2 -25.69 39.32 5.55
C LEU A 2 -26.72 39.92 4.57
N LEU A 3 -26.86 39.38 3.36
CA LEU A 3 -27.85 39.86 2.38
C LEU A 3 -29.30 39.60 2.84
N ILE A 4 -29.59 38.36 3.24
CA ILE A 4 -30.95 37.90 3.57
C ILE A 4 -31.40 38.41 4.95
N ASN A 5 -30.52 38.38 5.97
CA ASN A 5 -30.91 38.74 7.35
C ASN A 5 -30.57 40.20 7.68
N GLY A 6 -29.53 40.76 7.06
CA GLY A 6 -29.04 42.11 7.33
C GLY A 6 -29.45 43.15 6.29
N HIS A 7 -30.24 42.77 5.28
CA HIS A 7 -30.68 43.65 4.18
C HIS A 7 -29.51 44.49 3.59
N ALA A 8 -28.34 43.87 3.46
CA ALA A 8 -27.18 44.53 2.89
C ALA A 8 -27.37 44.76 1.38
N ASN A 9 -27.02 45.94 0.87
CA ASN A 9 -27.17 46.27 -0.54
C ASN A 9 -26.03 45.64 -1.38
N PRO A 10 -26.32 44.71 -2.31
CA PRO A 10 -25.32 44.07 -3.17
C PRO A 10 -24.81 44.95 -4.32
N SER A 11 -25.43 46.10 -4.58
CA SER A 11 -25.05 47.06 -5.64
C SER A 11 -23.91 48.01 -5.25
N VAL A 12 -23.45 47.99 -4.00
CA VAL A 12 -22.41 48.92 -3.53
C VAL A 12 -21.08 48.59 -4.19
N ILE A 13 -20.47 49.55 -4.88
CA ILE A 13 -19.20 49.35 -5.61
C ILE A 13 -17.97 49.65 -4.74
N ASP A 14 -16.89 48.92 -4.99
CA ASP A 14 -15.54 49.24 -4.50
C ASP A 14 -15.01 50.52 -5.17
N SER A 15 -13.93 51.09 -4.62
CA SER A 15 -13.08 52.16 -5.18
C SER A 15 -12.71 51.95 -6.66
N ARG A 16 -12.72 50.71 -7.14
CA ARG A 16 -12.43 50.29 -8.52
C ARG A 16 -13.69 50.05 -9.38
N GLY A 17 -14.88 50.42 -8.91
CA GLY A 17 -16.14 50.26 -9.64
C GLY A 17 -16.64 48.82 -9.76
N ARG A 18 -16.23 47.92 -8.85
CA ARG A 18 -16.58 46.49 -8.90
C ARG A 18 -17.61 46.14 -7.82
N PRO A 19 -18.73 45.47 -8.15
CA PRO A 19 -19.70 45.05 -7.16
C PRO A 19 -19.20 43.83 -6.35
N PRO A 20 -19.72 43.60 -5.12
CA PRO A 20 -19.36 42.50 -4.23
C PRO A 20 -19.35 41.12 -4.89
N TYR A 21 -20.30 40.87 -5.79
CA TYR A 21 -20.38 39.62 -6.56
C TYR A 21 -19.12 39.36 -7.41
N PHE A 22 -18.53 40.42 -7.98
CA PHE A 22 -17.33 40.33 -8.81
C PHE A 22 -16.06 40.13 -7.97
N VAL A 23 -16.04 40.67 -6.75
CA VAL A 23 -14.90 40.55 -5.82
C VAL A 23 -14.93 39.23 -5.03
N ALA A 24 -16.06 38.51 -5.04
CA ALA A 24 -16.21 37.24 -4.37
C ALA A 24 -15.19 36.19 -4.86
N SER A 25 -14.32 35.76 -3.97
CA SER A 25 -13.19 34.86 -4.27
C SER A 25 -13.57 33.38 -4.43
N SER A 26 -14.76 32.98 -3.96
CA SER A 26 -15.20 31.58 -3.97
C SER A 26 -16.51 31.41 -4.70
N ASP A 27 -16.67 30.24 -5.33
CA ASP A 27 -17.89 29.88 -6.02
C ASP A 27 -19.10 29.85 -5.07
N LYS A 28 -18.89 29.36 -3.84
CA LYS A 28 -19.90 29.36 -2.77
C LYS A 28 -20.37 30.76 -2.39
N ALA A 29 -19.46 31.75 -2.39
CA ALA A 29 -19.84 33.13 -2.11
C ALA A 29 -20.69 33.70 -3.24
N ARG A 30 -20.35 33.43 -4.51
CA ARG A 30 -21.15 33.83 -5.68
C ARG A 30 -22.52 33.15 -5.71
N GLU A 31 -22.58 31.86 -5.39
CA GLU A 31 -23.84 31.12 -5.25
C GLU A 31 -24.74 31.71 -4.16
N ALA A 32 -24.17 32.23 -3.06
CA ALA A 32 -24.95 32.88 -2.00
C ALA A 32 -25.65 34.16 -2.47
N PHE A 33 -25.06 34.93 -3.39
CA PHE A 33 -25.74 36.08 -4.02
C PHE A 33 -26.90 35.62 -4.92
N ARG A 34 -26.70 34.54 -5.69
CA ARG A 34 -27.76 33.98 -6.54
C ARG A 34 -28.90 33.35 -5.74
N LEU A 35 -28.60 32.78 -4.57
CA LEU A 35 -29.60 32.30 -3.63
C LEU A 35 -30.36 33.49 -3.01
N ALA A 36 -29.64 34.54 -2.60
CA ALA A 36 -30.24 35.75 -2.04
C ALA A 36 -31.17 36.46 -3.05
N ARG A 37 -30.81 36.50 -4.34
CA ARG A 37 -31.69 36.99 -5.43
C ARG A 37 -33.01 36.23 -5.48
N GLY A 38 -32.97 34.91 -5.37
CA GLY A 38 -34.18 34.08 -5.32
C GLY A 38 -35.02 34.28 -4.07
N THR A 39 -34.40 34.55 -2.91
CA THR A 39 -35.11 34.74 -1.63
C THR A 39 -35.68 36.16 -1.47
N LEU A 40 -34.93 37.20 -1.87
CA LEU A 40 -35.31 38.61 -1.72
C LEU A 40 -36.17 39.13 -2.88
N GLY A 41 -36.19 38.41 -4.00
CA GLY A 41 -36.92 38.79 -5.21
C GLY A 41 -36.20 39.84 -6.05
N GLU A 42 -36.71 40.06 -7.27
CA GLU A 42 -36.14 41.01 -8.23
C GLU A 42 -36.35 42.48 -7.83
N GLU A 43 -37.33 42.75 -6.96
CA GLU A 43 -37.68 44.11 -6.48
C GLU A 43 -36.69 44.68 -5.46
N TYR A 44 -35.83 43.85 -4.87
CA TYR A 44 -34.92 44.27 -3.82
C TYR A 44 -33.82 45.23 -4.32
N CYS A 45 -33.28 44.97 -5.51
CA CYS A 45 -32.29 45.82 -6.17
C CYS A 45 -32.18 45.46 -7.66
N ARG A 46 -31.52 46.30 -8.47
CA ARG A 46 -31.22 45.98 -9.87
C ARG A 46 -30.10 44.94 -9.97
N TRP A 47 -30.49 43.67 -9.87
CA TRP A 47 -29.55 42.54 -9.81
C TRP A 47 -28.65 42.40 -11.04
N ASP A 48 -29.20 42.64 -12.23
CA ASP A 48 -28.48 42.47 -13.49
C ASP A 48 -27.56 43.67 -13.80
N ASP A 49 -28.08 44.90 -13.64
CA ASP A 49 -27.34 46.12 -14.01
C ASP A 49 -26.31 46.55 -12.97
N GLU A 50 -26.71 46.57 -11.69
CA GLU A 50 -25.89 47.15 -10.62
C GLU A 50 -25.09 46.09 -9.86
N ALA A 51 -25.77 45.04 -9.39
CA ALA A 51 -25.10 43.97 -8.63
C ALA A 51 -24.36 42.96 -9.52
N LYS A 52 -24.70 42.91 -10.83
CA LYS A 52 -24.18 41.97 -11.84
C LYS A 52 -24.26 40.50 -11.41
N VAL A 53 -25.28 40.15 -10.64
CA VAL A 53 -25.53 38.79 -10.14
C VAL A 53 -26.34 38.04 -11.18
N GLY A 54 -25.88 36.86 -11.59
CA GLY A 54 -26.61 36.01 -12.54
C GLY A 54 -27.99 35.57 -12.03
N PRO A 55 -28.77 34.83 -12.85
CA PRO A 55 -30.13 34.44 -12.51
C PRO A 55 -30.18 33.66 -11.19
N ALA A 56 -31.29 33.80 -10.47
CA ALA A 56 -31.51 33.15 -9.18
C ALA A 56 -31.18 31.65 -9.27
N LEU A 57 -30.49 31.15 -8.25
CA LEU A 57 -30.19 29.73 -8.17
C LEU A 57 -31.44 29.02 -7.64
N THR A 58 -32.08 28.20 -8.46
CA THR A 58 -33.28 27.45 -8.06
C THR A 58 -32.91 26.29 -7.13
N ASP A 59 -33.85 25.87 -6.29
CA ASP A 59 -33.67 24.67 -5.46
C ASP A 59 -33.38 23.43 -6.32
N GLU A 60 -33.95 23.35 -7.52
CA GLU A 60 -33.72 22.29 -8.49
C GLU A 60 -32.25 22.23 -8.95
N ASP A 61 -31.62 23.37 -9.23
CA ASP A 61 -30.20 23.44 -9.58
C ASP A 61 -29.30 22.97 -8.42
N VAL A 62 -29.64 23.35 -7.19
CA VAL A 62 -28.92 22.93 -5.99
C VAL A 62 -29.02 21.42 -5.79
N GLN A 63 -30.22 20.85 -5.95
CA GLN A 63 -30.43 19.41 -5.83
C GLN A 63 -29.74 18.64 -6.95
N ALA A 64 -29.79 19.13 -8.19
CA ALA A 64 -29.09 18.52 -9.32
C ALA A 64 -27.57 18.48 -9.12
N LYS A 65 -26.97 19.58 -8.60
CA LYS A 65 -25.54 19.63 -8.26
C LYS A 65 -25.19 18.63 -7.14
N LYS A 66 -26.01 18.55 -6.09
CA LYS A 66 -25.82 17.60 -4.98
C LYS A 66 -25.91 16.15 -5.45
N ALA A 67 -26.91 15.83 -6.29
CA ALA A 67 -27.07 14.49 -6.86
C ALA A 67 -25.88 14.08 -7.71
N LYS A 68 -25.42 14.95 -8.62
CA LYS A 68 -24.21 14.71 -9.45
C LYS A 68 -22.95 14.53 -8.60
N ALA A 69 -22.78 15.31 -7.53
CA ALA A 69 -21.64 15.18 -6.63
C ALA A 69 -21.68 13.85 -5.87
N LEU A 70 -22.85 13.44 -5.39
CA LEU A 70 -23.04 12.17 -4.69
C LEU A 70 -22.78 10.97 -5.61
N GLU A 71 -23.29 11.00 -6.84
CA GLU A 71 -23.06 9.96 -7.85
C GLU A 71 -21.56 9.82 -8.17
N LYS A 72 -20.87 10.94 -8.44
CA LYS A 72 -19.41 10.95 -8.65
C LYS A 72 -18.66 10.37 -7.46
N LYS A 73 -19.05 10.75 -6.23
CA LYS A 73 -18.43 10.25 -4.99
C LYS A 73 -18.67 8.74 -4.81
N ARG A 74 -19.87 8.23 -5.13
CA ARG A 74 -20.18 6.79 -5.11
C ARG A 74 -19.33 6.03 -6.12
N LYS A 75 -19.23 6.53 -7.36
CA LYS A 75 -18.41 5.92 -8.42
C LYS A 75 -16.92 5.90 -8.08
N GLN A 76 -16.39 7.00 -7.53
CA GLN A 76 -15.00 7.05 -7.06
C GLN A 76 -14.73 6.05 -5.93
N ARG A 77 -15.64 5.96 -4.95
CA ARG A 77 -15.51 4.98 -3.86
C ARG A 77 -15.57 3.53 -4.35
N ALA A 78 -16.44 3.23 -5.31
CA ALA A 78 -16.51 1.90 -5.92
C ALA A 78 -15.18 1.53 -6.60
N ARG A 79 -14.66 2.41 -7.45
CA ARG A 79 -13.37 2.21 -8.15
C ARG A 79 -12.20 2.06 -7.17
N GLN A 80 -12.18 2.84 -6.09
CA GLN A 80 -11.13 2.74 -5.08
C GLN A 80 -11.18 1.41 -4.33
N LYS A 81 -12.37 0.91 -4.00
CA LYS A 81 -12.54 -0.41 -3.37
C LYS A 81 -12.08 -1.53 -4.29
N GLU A 82 -12.46 -1.49 -5.56
CA GLU A 82 -12.07 -2.49 -6.57
C GLU A 82 -10.54 -2.50 -6.77
N LYS A 83 -9.93 -1.32 -6.95
CA LYS A 83 -8.47 -1.22 -7.08
C LYS A 83 -7.75 -1.77 -5.85
N LYS A 84 -8.21 -1.43 -4.64
CA LYS A 84 -7.62 -1.94 -3.39
C LYS A 84 -7.78 -3.45 -3.24
N ALA A 85 -8.92 -4.01 -3.69
CA ALA A 85 -9.14 -5.44 -3.68
C ALA A 85 -8.20 -6.18 -4.65
N LEU A 86 -8.03 -5.64 -5.86
CA LEU A 86 -7.11 -6.19 -6.85
C LEU A 86 -5.66 -6.14 -6.39
N GLU A 87 -5.23 -4.99 -5.86
CA GLU A 87 -3.86 -4.81 -5.33
C GLU A 87 -3.58 -5.76 -4.17
N LYS A 88 -4.55 -5.97 -3.27
CA LYS A 88 -4.43 -6.94 -2.18
C LYS A 88 -4.30 -8.38 -2.71
N ALA A 89 -5.13 -8.76 -3.69
CA ALA A 89 -5.08 -10.09 -4.29
C ALA A 89 -3.75 -10.35 -5.00
N GLN A 90 -3.23 -9.36 -5.74
CA GLN A 90 -1.92 -9.45 -6.39
C GLN A 90 -0.78 -9.57 -5.37
N ALA A 91 -0.80 -8.77 -4.31
CA ALA A 91 0.21 -8.85 -3.25
C ALA A 91 0.18 -10.21 -2.52
N GLU A 92 -1.00 -10.79 -2.31
CA GLU A 92 -1.15 -12.11 -1.69
C GLU A 92 -0.66 -13.23 -2.60
N GLU A 93 -0.96 -13.16 -3.91
CA GLU A 93 -0.45 -14.10 -4.91
C GLU A 93 1.07 -14.03 -5.03
N GLU A 94 1.65 -12.83 -5.08
CA GLU A 94 3.10 -12.64 -5.14
C GLU A 94 3.77 -13.17 -3.87
N ALA A 95 3.24 -12.84 -2.69
CA ALA A 95 3.75 -13.38 -1.43
C ALA A 95 3.64 -14.91 -1.37
N ALA A 96 2.57 -15.51 -1.92
CA ALA A 96 2.43 -16.96 -2.00
C ALA A 96 3.47 -17.58 -2.95
N LYS A 97 3.71 -16.97 -4.11
CA LYS A 97 4.76 -17.40 -5.06
C LYS A 97 6.15 -17.32 -4.44
N GLN A 98 6.46 -16.21 -3.75
CA GLN A 98 7.74 -16.04 -3.06
C GLN A 98 7.95 -17.11 -1.97
N ARG A 99 6.91 -17.40 -1.16
CA ARG A 99 6.97 -18.48 -0.16
C ARG A 99 7.22 -19.85 -0.79
N GLN A 100 6.51 -20.17 -1.88
CA GLN A 100 6.70 -21.43 -2.59
C GLN A 100 8.11 -21.53 -3.22
N GLU A 101 8.64 -20.44 -3.76
CA GLU A 101 9.98 -20.43 -4.32
C GLU A 101 11.05 -20.59 -3.24
N GLU A 102 10.90 -19.92 -2.09
CA GLU A 102 11.78 -20.09 -0.94
C GLU A 102 11.75 -21.52 -0.40
N GLU A 103 10.56 -22.12 -0.30
CA GLU A 103 10.41 -23.51 0.12
C GLU A 103 11.05 -24.48 -0.87
N LYS A 104 10.85 -24.29 -2.18
CA LYS A 104 11.54 -25.07 -3.21
C LYS A 104 13.06 -24.92 -3.12
N LYS A 105 13.57 -23.71 -2.89
CA LYS A 105 15.01 -23.46 -2.69
C LYS A 105 15.54 -24.20 -1.46
N LYS A 106 14.79 -24.20 -0.34
CA LYS A 106 15.14 -24.96 0.87
C LYS A 106 15.14 -26.47 0.60
N GLN A 107 14.12 -26.99 -0.07
CA GLN A 107 14.06 -28.41 -0.45
C GLN A 107 15.22 -28.83 -1.35
N ILE A 108 15.62 -27.98 -2.30
CA ILE A 108 16.79 -28.24 -3.16
C ILE A 108 18.09 -28.23 -2.34
N GLU A 109 18.26 -27.30 -1.40
CA GLU A 109 19.43 -27.26 -0.52
C GLU A 109 19.48 -28.49 0.38
N ASP A 110 18.38 -28.84 1.04
CA ASP A 110 18.28 -30.03 1.88
C ASP A 110 18.52 -31.31 1.06
N ALA A 111 18.02 -31.40 -0.17
CA ALA A 111 18.29 -32.53 -1.05
C ALA A 111 19.78 -32.65 -1.43
N LYS A 112 20.48 -31.51 -1.62
CA LYS A 112 21.94 -31.50 -1.82
C LYS A 112 22.66 -31.98 -0.56
N ARG A 113 22.26 -31.51 0.63
CA ARG A 113 22.83 -31.97 1.91
C ARG A 113 22.67 -33.48 2.08
N VAL A 114 21.47 -34.00 1.81
CA VAL A 114 21.17 -35.44 1.93
C VAL A 114 22.00 -36.26 0.94
N ARG A 115 22.14 -35.79 -0.30
CA ARG A 115 23.03 -36.43 -1.29
C ARG A 115 24.47 -36.50 -0.79
N ASP A 116 24.93 -35.44 -0.16
CA ASP A 116 26.29 -35.35 0.37
C ASP A 116 26.44 -36.08 1.71
N GLY A 117 25.43 -36.84 2.17
CA GLY A 117 25.52 -37.62 3.41
C GLY A 117 25.33 -36.79 4.69
N LEU A 118 24.81 -35.57 4.57
CA LEU A 118 24.42 -34.73 5.71
C LEU A 118 22.92 -34.79 5.97
N LYS A 119 22.54 -34.46 7.21
CA LYS A 119 21.14 -34.31 7.60
C LYS A 119 20.56 -32.97 7.09
N PRO A 120 19.24 -32.92 6.81
CA PRO A 120 18.54 -31.68 6.44
C PRO A 120 18.68 -30.64 7.55
N LYS A 121 18.81 -29.37 7.16
CA LYS A 121 19.21 -28.31 8.09
C LYS A 121 18.10 -28.03 9.11
N SER A 122 18.35 -28.39 10.37
CA SER A 122 17.36 -28.21 11.46
C SER A 122 17.46 -26.87 12.19
N SER A 123 18.54 -26.10 11.99
CA SER A 123 18.81 -24.88 12.75
C SER A 123 19.21 -23.70 11.86
N THR A 124 18.65 -22.53 12.17
CA THR A 124 18.94 -21.25 11.52
C THR A 124 20.18 -20.56 12.09
N ALA A 125 20.75 -21.07 13.18
CA ALA A 125 21.91 -20.46 13.82
C ALA A 125 23.16 -20.53 12.91
N SER A 126 23.95 -19.45 12.90
CA SER A 126 25.11 -19.30 12.01
C SER A 126 26.30 -20.20 12.39
N ASN A 127 26.46 -20.50 13.68
CA ASN A 127 27.60 -21.25 14.23
C ASN A 127 27.23 -22.71 14.53
N VAL A 128 26.58 -23.39 13.58
CA VAL A 128 26.12 -24.78 13.72
C VAL A 128 26.99 -25.70 12.89
N CYS A 129 27.38 -26.84 13.46
CA CYS A 129 28.09 -27.88 12.72
C CYS A 129 27.18 -28.53 11.68
N ASP A 130 27.64 -28.61 10.44
CA ASP A 130 26.87 -29.17 9.33
C ASP A 130 26.55 -30.67 9.52
N PHE A 131 27.46 -31.43 10.16
CA PHE A 131 27.28 -32.86 10.43
C PHE A 131 26.41 -33.16 11.66
N CYS A 132 26.83 -32.70 12.85
CA CYS A 132 26.15 -33.03 14.10
C CYS A 132 25.03 -32.04 14.49
N GLN A 133 24.88 -30.94 13.74
CA GLN A 133 23.85 -29.90 13.92
C GLN A 133 23.85 -29.22 15.30
N LYS A 134 24.93 -29.37 16.07
CA LYS A 134 25.10 -28.68 17.35
C LYS A 134 25.74 -27.31 17.14
N ALA A 135 25.21 -26.31 17.85
CA ALA A 135 25.81 -24.98 17.91
C ALA A 135 27.17 -25.04 18.63
N ALA A 136 28.21 -24.50 18.02
CA ALA A 136 29.53 -24.40 18.62
C ALA A 136 29.56 -23.22 19.60
N LYS A 137 29.56 -23.51 20.91
CA LYS A 137 29.64 -22.48 21.96
C LYS A 137 30.97 -21.72 21.86
N GLY A 138 30.90 -20.40 21.91
CA GLY A 138 32.09 -19.53 21.95
C GLY A 138 32.91 -19.46 20.65
N LYS A 139 32.49 -20.15 19.58
CA LYS A 139 33.17 -20.11 18.28
C LYS A 139 32.26 -19.48 17.24
N ARG A 140 32.83 -18.62 16.40
CA ARG A 140 32.18 -18.14 15.18
C ARG A 140 32.40 -19.16 14.06
N ARG A 141 31.54 -19.17 13.04
CA ARG A 141 31.61 -20.10 11.89
C ARG A 141 32.99 -20.11 11.22
N SER A 142 33.67 -18.96 11.15
CA SER A 142 35.03 -18.83 10.59
C SER A 142 36.13 -19.48 11.43
N GLN A 143 35.87 -19.74 12.72
CA GLN A 143 36.80 -20.39 13.65
C GLN A 143 36.54 -21.90 13.79
N MET A 144 35.59 -22.42 13.01
CA MET A 144 35.25 -23.84 12.96
C MET A 144 36.03 -24.52 11.84
N PHE A 145 36.13 -25.85 11.90
CA PHE A 145 36.85 -26.59 10.87
C PHE A 145 36.04 -26.57 9.57
N GLN A 146 36.67 -26.29 8.43
CA GLN A 146 36.03 -26.29 7.13
C GLN A 146 36.64 -27.38 6.23
N ARG A 147 35.79 -28.11 5.51
CA ARG A 147 36.19 -29.09 4.49
C ARG A 147 35.15 -29.10 3.39
N LEU A 148 35.58 -28.89 2.14
CA LEU A 148 34.69 -28.62 1.00
C LEU A 148 33.78 -27.41 1.35
N ASP A 149 32.49 -27.50 1.07
CA ASP A 149 31.49 -26.46 1.35
C ASP A 149 30.90 -26.52 2.78
N TYR A 150 31.43 -27.40 3.64
CA TYR A 150 30.85 -27.73 4.94
C TYR A 150 31.74 -27.31 6.13
N VAL A 151 31.09 -26.97 7.24
CA VAL A 151 31.71 -26.46 8.48
C VAL A 151 31.39 -27.35 9.68
N TYR A 152 32.39 -27.63 10.52
CA TYR A 152 32.34 -28.65 11.57
C TYR A 152 32.84 -28.14 12.91
N CYS A 153 32.22 -28.59 14.01
CA CYS A 153 32.65 -28.19 15.36
C CYS A 153 33.99 -28.80 15.79
N SER A 154 34.36 -29.97 15.23
CA SER A 154 35.60 -30.69 15.54
C SER A 154 36.06 -31.55 14.37
N THR A 155 37.33 -31.97 14.41
CA THR A 155 37.91 -32.93 13.46
C THR A 155 37.23 -34.30 13.53
N ASP A 156 36.64 -34.69 14.68
CA ASP A 156 35.84 -35.91 14.78
C ASP A 156 34.59 -35.87 13.89
N CYS A 157 33.90 -34.73 13.84
CA CYS A 157 32.74 -34.57 12.95
C CYS A 157 33.14 -34.64 11.48
N VAL A 158 34.32 -34.11 11.11
CA VAL A 158 34.87 -34.24 9.75
C VAL A 158 35.12 -35.72 9.42
N LYS A 159 35.78 -36.47 10.31
CA LYS A 159 36.08 -37.89 10.10
C LYS A 159 34.82 -38.75 10.03
N LYS A 160 33.83 -38.48 10.88
CA LYS A 160 32.54 -39.20 10.85
C LYS A 160 31.78 -38.95 9.55
N HIS A 161 31.71 -37.70 9.12
CA HIS A 161 31.09 -37.36 7.83
C HIS A 161 31.79 -38.07 6.66
N GLN A 162 33.12 -38.06 6.62
CA GLN A 162 33.89 -38.79 5.60
C GLN A 162 33.59 -40.30 5.60
N ARG A 163 33.44 -40.92 6.77
CA ARG A 163 33.08 -42.35 6.89
C ARG A 163 31.67 -42.63 6.39
N GLU A 164 30.70 -41.78 6.70
CA GLU A 164 29.31 -41.92 6.21
C GLU A 164 29.26 -41.75 4.69
N LEU A 165 29.97 -40.78 4.13
CA LEU A 165 30.09 -40.61 2.67
C LEU A 165 30.71 -41.84 2.00
N MET A 166 31.79 -42.37 2.56
CA MET A 166 32.42 -43.60 2.05
C MET A 166 31.48 -44.81 2.15
N ALA A 167 30.75 -44.93 3.26
CA ALA A 167 29.79 -46.02 3.47
C ALA A 167 28.61 -45.92 2.50
N ALA A 168 28.06 -44.73 2.29
CA ALA A 168 26.98 -44.48 1.32
C ALA A 168 27.44 -44.76 -0.12
N ALA A 169 28.64 -44.33 -0.49
CA ALA A 169 29.22 -44.63 -1.80
C ALA A 169 29.49 -46.13 -1.99
N ALA A 170 29.89 -46.84 -0.94
CA ALA A 170 30.06 -48.30 -0.99
C ALA A 170 28.71 -49.02 -1.15
N ALA A 171 27.68 -48.62 -0.41
CA ALA A 171 26.33 -49.16 -0.53
C ALA A 171 25.75 -48.97 -1.94
N ALA A 172 25.89 -47.75 -2.51
CA ALA A 172 25.43 -47.46 -3.86
C ALA A 172 26.12 -48.30 -4.95
N ARG A 173 27.38 -48.71 -4.73
CA ARG A 173 28.11 -49.61 -5.65
C ARG A 173 27.72 -51.08 -5.49
N MET A 174 27.22 -51.46 -4.33
CA MET A 174 26.83 -52.84 -4.00
C MET A 174 25.39 -53.17 -4.43
N GLY A 175 24.66 -52.22 -5.01
CA GLY A 175 23.36 -52.47 -5.64
C GLY A 175 22.23 -52.83 -4.68
N CYS A 176 22.34 -52.47 -3.40
CA CYS A 176 21.27 -52.56 -2.39
C CYS A 176 20.66 -51.18 -2.11
#